data_AF-A0A945UC56-F1
#
_entry.id   AF-A0A945UC56-F1
#
_cell.length_a   1.000
_cell.length_b   1.000
_cell.length_c   1.000
_cell.angle_alpha   90.00
_cell.angle_beta   90.00
_cell.angle_gamma   90.00
#
_symmetry.space_group_name_H-M   'P 1'
#
loop_
_entity.id
_entity.type
_entity.pdbx_description
1 polymer ?
#
loop_
_entity_poly.entity_id
_entity_poly.type
_entity_poly.pdbx_seq_one_letter_code
_entity_poly.pdbx_strand_id
1 'polypeptide(L)'
;ESCPYGSISWNEELELPQAWIFDAHLFDSGWKETREEQQCPTDVFRSVKVSDSEMQKMAADEGLEVLQPELGTKPRVYYKNMHFFTTCFVGGSVVGLIDGVDECIDGAEVVLKKDGSEVGRVTSDIFGEFKIDKLEPSSGAYELEVSGSAGKLAKSFELGADSVYLGVLELA
;
A
#
# COMPACT_ATOMS: atom_id res chain seq x y z
N GLU A 1 20.27 -13.73 16.73
CA GLU A 1 20.88 -13.23 15.48
C GLU A 1 20.57 -14.06 14.23
N SER A 2 20.08 -15.31 14.33
CA SER A 2 19.80 -16.16 13.15
C SER A 2 18.51 -15.85 12.38
N CYS A 3 17.58 -15.07 12.95
CA CYS A 3 16.32 -14.73 12.29
C CYS A 3 16.49 -13.40 11.55
N PRO A 4 16.42 -13.38 10.20
CA PRO A 4 16.62 -12.15 9.44
C PRO A 4 15.46 -11.16 9.60
N TYR A 5 14.30 -11.63 10.09
CA TYR A 5 13.11 -10.81 10.36
C TYR A 5 13.07 -10.22 11.77
N GLY A 6 14.02 -10.56 12.64
CA GLY A 6 14.02 -10.11 14.04
C GLY A 6 12.85 -10.64 14.88
N SER A 7 12.13 -11.67 14.42
CA SER A 7 10.91 -12.18 15.06
C SER A 7 11.16 -13.18 16.22
N ILE A 8 12.37 -13.20 16.78
CA ILE A 8 12.75 -14.02 17.93
C ILE A 8 13.16 -13.08 19.06
N SER A 9 12.55 -13.22 20.22
CA SER A 9 12.86 -12.45 21.42
C SER A 9 13.46 -13.34 22.51
N TRP A 10 14.43 -12.83 23.27
CA TRP A 10 15.02 -13.56 24.39
C TRP A 10 14.13 -13.44 25.63
N ASN A 11 13.86 -14.56 26.29
CA ASN A 11 13.17 -14.60 27.58
C ASN A 11 14.22 -14.73 28.70
N GLU A 12 14.32 -13.70 29.53
CA GLU A 12 15.33 -13.64 30.61
C GLU A 12 15.06 -14.61 31.76
N GLU A 13 13.80 -14.86 32.10
CA GLU A 13 13.44 -15.74 33.22
C GLU A 13 13.68 -17.21 32.88
N LEU A 14 13.34 -17.59 31.66
CA LEU A 14 13.48 -18.96 31.16
C LEU A 14 14.84 -19.21 30.48
N GLU A 15 15.66 -18.17 30.33
CA GLU A 15 16.95 -18.17 29.65
C GLU A 15 16.90 -18.86 28.26
N LEU A 16 15.89 -18.52 27.46
CA LEU A 16 15.68 -19.13 26.14
C LEU A 16 15.08 -18.18 25.09
N PRO A 17 15.32 -18.42 23.79
CA PRO A 17 14.67 -17.67 22.73
C PRO A 17 13.21 -18.12 22.53
N GLN A 18 12.30 -17.16 22.33
CA GLN A 18 10.90 -17.39 22.03
C GLN A 18 10.51 -16.69 20.72
N ALA A 19 9.60 -17.31 19.98
CA ALA A 19 9.03 -16.78 18.76
C ALA A 19 7.57 -17.19 18.67
N TRP A 20 6.83 -16.58 17.74
CA TRP A 20 5.46 -17.00 17.48
C TRP A 20 5.42 -18.41 16.88
N ILE A 21 4.67 -19.30 17.53
CA ILE A 21 4.58 -20.72 17.17
C ILE A 21 3.40 -21.04 16.24
N PHE A 22 2.80 -20.01 15.62
CA PHE A 22 1.59 -20.15 14.79
C PHE A 22 0.45 -20.87 15.52
N ASP A 23 0.36 -20.68 16.85
CA ASP A 23 -0.59 -21.38 17.73
C ASP A 23 -0.70 -22.89 17.49
N ALA A 24 0.41 -23.56 17.15
CA ALA A 24 0.40 -24.97 16.77
C ALA A 24 -0.34 -25.86 17.77
N HIS A 25 -0.17 -25.61 19.07
CA HIS A 25 -0.86 -26.30 20.15
C HIS A 25 -2.41 -26.19 20.10
N LEU A 26 -2.95 -25.07 19.59
CA LEU A 26 -4.39 -24.88 19.40
C LEU A 26 -4.88 -25.65 18.18
N PHE A 27 -4.14 -25.63 17.07
CA PHE A 27 -4.45 -26.45 15.89
C PHE A 27 -4.41 -27.94 16.20
N ASP A 28 -3.42 -28.41 16.97
CA ASP A 28 -3.34 -29.79 17.46
C ASP A 28 -4.52 -30.15 18.36
N SER A 29 -5.12 -29.16 19.02
CA SER A 29 -6.35 -29.30 19.83
C SER A 29 -7.64 -29.13 19.01
N GLY A 30 -7.56 -29.04 17.68
CA GLY A 30 -8.70 -28.98 16.77
C GLY A 30 -9.22 -27.57 16.45
N TRP A 31 -8.49 -26.52 16.81
CA TRP A 31 -8.81 -25.17 16.36
C TRP A 31 -8.63 -25.06 14.83
N LYS A 32 -9.37 -24.14 14.22
CA LYS A 32 -9.33 -23.90 12.77
C LYS A 32 -8.62 -22.61 12.38
N GLU A 33 -8.36 -21.75 13.35
CA GLU A 33 -7.88 -20.38 13.21
C GLU A 33 -6.92 -20.09 14.38
N THR A 34 -5.97 -19.17 14.17
CA THR A 34 -5.08 -18.71 15.24
C THR A 34 -5.86 -17.88 16.26
N ARG A 35 -5.25 -17.63 17.43
CA ARG A 35 -5.84 -16.75 18.43
C ARG A 35 -6.00 -15.32 17.92
N GLU A 36 -5.04 -14.83 17.14
CA GLU A 36 -5.07 -13.50 16.52
C GLU A 36 -6.23 -13.37 15.52
N GLU A 37 -6.44 -14.39 14.69
CA GLU A 37 -7.54 -14.44 13.74
C GLU A 37 -8.90 -14.41 14.45
N GLN A 38 -9.10 -15.24 15.48
CA GLN A 38 -10.35 -15.25 16.23
C GLN A 38 -10.68 -13.96 16.98
N GLN A 39 -9.64 -13.21 17.40
CA GLN A 39 -9.83 -11.97 18.14
C GLN A 39 -10.00 -10.75 17.23
N CYS A 40 -9.68 -10.87 15.95
CA CYS A 40 -9.70 -9.75 15.03
C CYS A 40 -11.15 -9.33 14.71
N PRO A 41 -11.56 -8.09 15.01
CA PRO A 41 -12.91 -7.63 14.69
C PRO A 41 -13.06 -7.15 13.25
N THR A 42 -11.97 -7.14 12.47
CA THR A 42 -11.90 -6.57 11.11
C THR A 42 -11.48 -7.59 10.05
N ASP A 43 -11.42 -8.88 10.39
CA ASP A 43 -11.14 -9.99 9.47
C ASP A 43 -9.87 -9.80 8.62
N VAL A 44 -8.77 -9.31 9.23
CA VAL A 44 -7.50 -9.05 8.51
C VAL A 44 -6.59 -10.27 8.42
N PHE A 45 -6.88 -11.32 9.18
CA PHE A 45 -6.12 -12.57 9.18
C PHE A 45 -6.91 -13.69 8.49
N ARG A 46 -6.18 -14.58 7.84
CA ARG A 46 -6.76 -15.79 7.22
C ARG A 46 -5.77 -16.94 7.30
N SER A 47 -6.05 -17.95 8.11
CA SER A 47 -5.25 -19.18 8.17
C SER A 47 -5.77 -20.21 7.17
N VAL A 48 -4.88 -20.82 6.38
CA VAL A 48 -5.25 -21.86 5.40
C VAL A 48 -4.31 -23.06 5.50
N LYS A 49 -4.88 -24.27 5.33
CA LYS A 49 -4.13 -25.52 5.22
C LYS A 49 -4.38 -26.13 3.85
N VAL A 50 -3.49 -25.82 2.92
CA VAL A 50 -3.60 -26.20 1.49
C VAL A 50 -2.26 -26.70 0.97
N SER A 51 -2.26 -27.29 -0.23
CA SER A 51 -1.02 -27.63 -0.93
C SER A 51 -0.24 -26.38 -1.33
N ASP A 52 1.07 -26.53 -1.57
CA ASP A 52 1.90 -25.43 -2.06
C ASP A 52 1.37 -24.88 -3.40
N SER A 53 0.89 -25.73 -4.32
CA SER A 53 0.30 -25.29 -5.59
C SER A 53 -0.97 -24.46 -5.41
N GLU A 54 -1.82 -24.83 -4.47
CA GLU A 54 -3.04 -24.07 -4.16
C GLU A 54 -2.69 -22.73 -3.52
N MET A 55 -1.68 -22.68 -2.64
CA MET A 55 -1.21 -21.42 -2.05
C MET A 55 -0.59 -20.49 -3.10
N GLN A 56 0.23 -21.02 -4.02
CA GLN A 56 0.78 -20.20 -5.11
C GLN A 56 -0.30 -19.65 -6.03
N LYS A 57 -1.34 -20.45 -6.32
CA LYS A 57 -2.51 -19.99 -7.06
C LYS A 57 -3.23 -18.87 -6.31
N MET A 58 -3.52 -19.03 -5.02
CA MET A 58 -4.13 -17.97 -4.21
C MET A 58 -3.29 -16.70 -4.16
N ALA A 59 -1.97 -16.83 -3.99
CA ALA A 59 -1.06 -15.68 -3.98
C ALA A 59 -1.10 -14.90 -5.31
N ALA A 60 -1.11 -15.61 -6.44
CA ALA A 60 -1.22 -14.98 -7.75
C ALA A 60 -2.61 -14.35 -7.99
N ASP A 61 -3.68 -15.10 -7.70
CA ASP A 61 -5.05 -14.67 -7.94
C ASP A 61 -5.44 -13.46 -7.08
N GLU A 62 -4.89 -13.34 -5.86
CA GLU A 62 -5.18 -12.26 -4.93
C GLU A 62 -4.13 -11.16 -4.85
N GLY A 63 -3.01 -11.28 -5.58
CA GLY A 63 -1.89 -10.34 -5.52
C GLY A 63 -1.24 -10.28 -4.14
N LEU A 64 -0.99 -11.44 -3.52
CA LEU A 64 -0.34 -11.52 -2.22
C LEU A 64 1.18 -11.41 -2.33
N GLU A 65 1.76 -10.67 -1.40
CA GLU A 65 3.20 -10.39 -1.33
C GLU A 65 3.79 -10.99 -0.05
N VAL A 66 5.12 -11.09 0.02
CA VAL A 66 5.83 -11.56 1.23
C VAL A 66 6.76 -10.46 1.73
N LEU A 67 7.04 -10.45 3.03
CA LEU A 67 7.97 -9.51 3.63
C LEU A 67 9.42 -9.84 3.21
N GLN A 68 10.14 -8.81 2.73
CA GLN A 68 11.56 -8.88 2.35
C GLN A 68 11.89 -10.06 1.41
N PRO A 69 11.28 -10.11 0.20
CA PRO A 69 11.50 -11.21 -0.74
C PRO A 69 12.96 -11.40 -1.15
N GLU A 70 13.77 -10.33 -1.11
CA GLU A 70 15.20 -10.30 -1.42
C GLU A 70 16.05 -11.22 -0.52
N LEU A 71 15.54 -11.59 0.66
CA LEU A 71 16.23 -12.51 1.57
C LEU A 71 16.14 -13.98 1.14
N GLY A 72 15.23 -14.33 0.21
CA GLY A 72 15.12 -15.69 -0.33
C GLY A 72 14.69 -16.78 0.66
N THR A 73 14.16 -16.41 1.83
CA THR A 73 13.78 -17.34 2.92
C THR A 73 12.46 -18.08 2.66
N LYS A 74 11.67 -17.61 1.68
CA LYS A 74 10.34 -18.12 1.30
C LYS A 74 9.34 -18.15 2.48
N PRO A 75 8.93 -16.98 3.02
CA PRO A 75 7.94 -16.91 4.10
C PRO A 75 6.61 -17.58 3.73
N ARG A 76 5.90 -18.09 4.74
CA ARG A 76 4.52 -18.61 4.61
C ARG A 76 3.46 -17.65 5.15
N VAL A 77 3.87 -16.45 5.54
CA VAL A 77 2.98 -15.33 5.86
C VAL A 77 2.92 -14.42 4.65
N TYR A 78 1.72 -14.19 4.16
CA TYR A 78 1.43 -13.44 2.96
C TYR A 78 0.64 -12.19 3.31
N TYR A 79 0.92 -11.08 2.63
CA TYR A 79 0.30 -9.78 2.85
C TYR A 79 -0.49 -9.37 1.61
N LYS A 80 -1.73 -8.92 1.83
CA LYS A 80 -2.54 -8.29 0.79
C LYS A 80 -2.44 -6.78 0.94
N ASN A 81 -2.33 -6.07 -0.18
CA ASN A 81 -2.18 -4.61 -0.22
C ASN A 81 -0.90 -4.10 0.47
N MET A 82 0.22 -4.82 0.34
CA MET A 82 1.50 -4.46 0.99
C MET A 82 1.98 -3.07 0.57
N HIS A 83 1.70 -2.66 -0.66
CA HIS A 83 1.99 -1.33 -1.19
C HIS A 83 1.51 -0.16 -0.31
N PHE A 84 0.45 -0.32 0.50
CA PHE A 84 0.05 0.70 1.46
C PHE A 84 1.10 1.03 2.53
N PHE A 85 2.04 0.11 2.76
CA PHE A 85 3.13 0.25 3.74
C PHE A 85 4.50 0.39 3.09
N THR A 86 4.70 -0.18 1.91
CA THR A 86 6.02 -0.25 1.26
C THR A 86 6.22 0.77 0.16
N THR A 87 5.16 1.43 -0.30
CA THR A 87 5.22 2.42 -1.37
C THR A 87 4.62 3.75 -0.93
N CYS A 88 4.84 4.78 -1.72
CA CYS A 88 4.29 6.11 -1.55
C CYS A 88 3.14 6.37 -2.53
N PHE A 89 2.39 7.44 -2.25
CA PHE A 89 1.44 8.03 -3.18
C PHE A 89 1.69 9.53 -3.34
N VAL A 90 1.12 10.08 -4.41
CA VAL A 90 0.87 11.51 -4.55
C VAL A 90 -0.63 11.77 -4.64
N GLY A 91 -1.11 12.80 -3.96
CA GLY A 91 -2.52 13.21 -4.03
C GLY A 91 -2.70 14.72 -3.92
N GLY A 92 -3.94 15.18 -4.11
CA GLY A 92 -4.35 16.57 -4.01
C GLY A 92 -5.81 16.76 -4.40
N SER A 93 -6.30 17.98 -4.25
CA SER A 93 -7.66 18.38 -4.66
C SER A 93 -7.59 19.29 -5.88
N VAL A 94 -8.44 19.09 -6.88
CA VAL A 94 -8.55 19.92 -8.07
C VAL A 94 -9.76 20.83 -7.95
N VAL A 95 -9.54 22.14 -8.09
CA VAL A 95 -10.59 23.15 -8.05
C VAL A 95 -10.51 24.05 -9.28
N GLY A 96 -11.59 24.76 -9.56
CA GLY A 96 -11.60 25.80 -10.58
C GLY A 96 -12.70 26.82 -10.33
N LEU A 97 -12.51 28.02 -10.85
CA LEU A 97 -13.46 29.11 -10.70
C LEU A 97 -14.62 28.95 -11.69
N ILE A 98 -15.79 28.54 -11.20
CA ILE A 98 -17.01 28.39 -11.99
C ILE A 98 -18.00 29.45 -11.50
N ASP A 99 -18.44 30.32 -12.40
CA ASP A 99 -19.36 31.43 -12.10
C ASP A 99 -18.92 32.31 -10.91
N GLY A 100 -17.60 32.44 -10.70
CA GLY A 100 -17.00 33.27 -9.64
C GLY A 100 -16.91 32.60 -8.27
N VAL A 101 -17.12 31.28 -8.19
CA VAL A 101 -17.00 30.46 -6.98
C VAL A 101 -15.99 29.35 -7.20
N ASP A 102 -15.18 29.06 -6.19
CA ASP A 102 -14.28 27.90 -6.21
C ASP A 102 -15.12 26.62 -6.09
N GLU A 103 -15.10 25.82 -7.16
CA GLU A 103 -15.83 24.55 -7.22
C GLU A 103 -14.83 23.40 -7.36
N CYS A 104 -15.17 22.27 -6.73
CA CYS A 104 -14.41 21.03 -6.90
C CYS A 104 -14.62 20.50 -8.34
N ILE A 105 -13.53 20.15 -9.01
CA ILE A 105 -13.61 19.64 -10.38
C ILE A 105 -13.69 18.11 -10.34
N ASP A 106 -14.90 17.58 -10.50
CA ASP A 106 -15.14 16.16 -10.75
C ASP A 106 -14.64 15.76 -12.15
N GLY A 107 -13.95 14.62 -12.23
CA GLY A 107 -13.48 14.08 -13.50
C GLY A 107 -12.32 14.83 -14.15
N ALA A 108 -11.57 15.65 -13.42
CA ALA A 108 -10.30 16.21 -13.92
C ALA A 108 -9.31 15.06 -14.19
N GLU A 109 -8.75 15.02 -15.39
CA GLU A 109 -7.71 14.06 -15.74
C GLU A 109 -6.38 14.50 -15.12
N VAL A 110 -5.79 13.61 -14.32
CA VAL A 110 -4.50 13.80 -13.66
C VAL A 110 -3.53 12.76 -14.20
N VAL A 111 -2.46 13.24 -14.84
CA VAL A 111 -1.39 12.41 -15.42
C VAL A 111 -0.10 12.67 -14.66
N LEU A 112 0.51 11.62 -14.13
CA LEU A 112 1.82 11.65 -13.50
C LEU A 112 2.88 11.12 -14.45
N LYS A 113 3.96 11.88 -14.61
CA LYS A 113 5.11 11.55 -15.45
C LYS A 113 6.38 11.49 -14.63
N LYS A 114 7.28 10.61 -15.06
CA LYS A 114 8.65 10.49 -14.59
C LYS A 114 9.58 10.36 -15.79
N ASP A 115 10.63 11.16 -15.85
CA ASP A 115 11.60 11.15 -16.95
C ASP A 115 10.93 11.24 -18.35
N GLY A 116 9.88 12.06 -18.45
CA GLY A 116 9.08 12.27 -19.66
C GLY A 116 8.10 11.14 -20.01
N SER A 117 8.05 10.05 -19.24
CA SER A 117 7.14 8.92 -19.45
C SER A 117 5.98 8.94 -18.46
N GLU A 118 4.77 8.63 -18.94
CA GLU A 118 3.61 8.46 -18.07
C GLU A 118 3.77 7.23 -17.17
N VAL A 119 3.59 7.42 -15.86
CA VAL A 119 3.70 6.37 -14.84
C VAL A 119 2.40 6.19 -14.05
N GLY A 120 1.44 7.10 -14.19
CA GLY A 120 0.13 6.98 -13.58
C GLY A 120 -0.88 7.95 -14.20
N ARG A 121 -2.15 7.55 -14.20
CA ARG A 121 -3.27 8.38 -14.64
C ARG A 121 -4.51 8.05 -13.82
N VAL A 122 -5.19 9.07 -13.32
CA VAL A 122 -6.45 8.97 -12.59
C VAL A 122 -7.37 10.12 -12.96
N THR A 123 -8.64 10.01 -12.59
CA THR A 123 -9.58 11.13 -12.60
C THR A 123 -9.89 11.55 -11.17
N SER A 124 -10.01 12.85 -10.92
CA SER A 124 -10.52 13.32 -9.62
C SER A 124 -11.96 12.85 -9.40
N ASP A 125 -12.32 12.69 -8.13
CA ASP A 125 -13.69 12.37 -7.72
C ASP A 125 -14.56 13.62 -7.53
N ILE A 126 -15.77 13.43 -7.00
CA ILE A 126 -16.74 14.51 -6.75
C ILE A 126 -16.27 15.57 -5.76
N PHE A 127 -15.23 15.30 -4.97
CA PHE A 127 -14.59 16.27 -4.07
C PHE A 127 -13.35 16.90 -4.70
N GLY A 128 -13.10 16.63 -5.99
CA GLY A 128 -11.89 17.05 -6.69
C GLY A 128 -10.66 16.26 -6.26
N GLU A 129 -10.79 15.24 -5.41
CA GLU A 129 -9.65 14.51 -4.86
C GLU A 129 -9.10 13.51 -5.85
N PHE A 130 -7.77 13.42 -5.92
CA PHE A 130 -7.08 12.36 -6.66
C PHE A 130 -5.97 11.74 -5.81
N LYS A 131 -5.67 10.47 -6.11
CA LYS A 131 -4.54 9.75 -5.54
C LYS A 131 -3.92 8.82 -6.59
N ILE A 132 -2.62 8.97 -6.83
CA ILE A 132 -1.82 8.03 -7.62
C ILE A 132 -0.89 7.30 -6.64
N ASP A 133 -1.15 6.02 -6.44
CA ASP A 133 -0.47 5.15 -5.47
C ASP A 133 0.65 4.32 -6.11
N LYS A 134 1.34 3.48 -5.33
CA LYS A 134 2.37 2.54 -5.78
C LYS A 134 3.61 3.20 -6.38
N LEU A 135 4.03 4.32 -5.80
CA LEU A 135 5.24 5.02 -6.18
C LEU A 135 6.42 4.58 -5.31
N GLU A 136 7.57 4.31 -5.92
CA GLU A 136 8.77 3.92 -5.17
C GLU A 136 9.21 5.07 -4.24
N PRO A 137 9.44 4.81 -2.94
CA PRO A 137 9.98 5.81 -2.02
C PRO A 137 11.37 6.30 -2.48
N SER A 138 11.67 7.57 -2.20
CA SER A 138 12.94 8.23 -2.55
C SER A 138 13.28 8.15 -4.04
N SER A 139 12.25 8.14 -4.90
CA SER A 139 12.43 8.02 -6.35
C SER A 139 12.70 9.37 -7.04
N GLY A 140 12.65 10.50 -6.33
CA GLY A 140 13.05 11.81 -6.84
C GLY A 140 11.97 12.53 -7.65
N ALA A 141 12.36 13.23 -8.72
CA ALA A 141 11.48 14.15 -9.45
C ALA A 141 10.33 13.46 -10.19
N TYR A 142 9.17 14.12 -10.16
CA TYR A 142 7.98 13.82 -10.95
C TYR A 142 7.34 15.11 -11.51
N GLU A 143 6.59 14.95 -12.59
CA GLU A 143 5.78 15.98 -13.21
C GLU A 143 4.31 15.56 -13.20
N LEU A 144 3.44 16.41 -12.69
CA LEU A 144 2.00 16.23 -12.69
C LEU A 144 1.38 17.16 -13.73
N GLU A 145 0.55 16.63 -14.60
CA GLU A 145 -0.30 17.39 -15.52
C GLU A 145 -1.76 17.15 -15.13
N VAL A 146 -2.52 18.22 -14.93
CA VAL A 146 -3.94 18.15 -14.61
C VAL A 146 -4.72 18.92 -15.64
N SER A 147 -5.82 18.35 -16.13
CA SER A 147 -6.73 19.01 -17.06
C SER A 147 -8.18 18.70 -16.72
N GLY A 148 -9.04 19.71 -16.81
CA GLY A 148 -10.45 19.57 -16.48
C GLY A 148 -11.30 20.63 -17.17
N SER A 149 -12.58 20.71 -16.79
CA SER A 149 -13.53 21.65 -17.37
C SER A 149 -13.13 23.13 -17.18
N ALA A 150 -12.41 23.43 -16.10
CA ALA A 150 -12.00 24.80 -15.74
C ALA A 150 -10.61 25.21 -16.28
N GLY A 151 -9.87 24.32 -16.95
CA GLY A 151 -8.55 24.65 -17.49
C GLY A 151 -7.54 23.53 -17.32
N LYS A 152 -6.25 23.90 -17.25
CA LYS A 152 -5.16 22.94 -17.09
C LYS A 152 -4.00 23.52 -16.29
N LEU A 153 -3.25 22.66 -15.62
CA LEU A 153 -2.02 23.03 -14.95
C LEU A 153 -0.97 21.94 -15.06
N ALA A 154 0.28 22.33 -14.83
CA ALA A 154 1.39 21.40 -14.64
C ALA A 154 2.16 21.79 -13.38
N LYS A 155 2.62 20.79 -12.62
CA LYS A 155 3.36 20.99 -11.36
C LYS A 155 4.43 19.91 -11.22
N SER A 156 5.66 20.30 -10.89
CA SER A 156 6.72 19.37 -10.56
C SER A 156 6.87 19.24 -9.04
N PHE A 157 7.28 18.06 -8.57
CA PHE A 157 7.59 17.81 -7.16
C PHE A 157 8.65 16.70 -7.01
N GLU A 158 9.27 16.65 -5.83
CA GLU A 158 10.21 15.59 -5.44
C GLU A 158 9.51 14.59 -4.52
N LEU A 159 9.64 13.30 -4.81
CA LEU A 159 9.18 12.23 -3.94
C LEU A 159 10.35 11.67 -3.12
N GLY A 160 10.37 12.04 -1.84
CA GLY A 160 11.28 11.51 -0.83
C GLY A 160 10.78 10.18 -0.25
N ALA A 161 11.12 9.90 1.00
CA ALA A 161 10.73 8.66 1.67
C ALA A 161 9.22 8.56 1.99
N ASP A 162 8.53 9.69 2.03
CA ASP A 162 7.13 9.79 2.43
C ASP A 162 6.23 10.22 1.26
N SER A 163 4.94 9.85 1.35
CA SER A 163 3.91 10.26 0.40
C SER A 163 3.70 11.78 0.40
N VAL A 164 3.31 12.34 -0.74
CA VAL A 164 3.18 13.79 -0.94
C VAL A 164 1.72 14.18 -1.18
N TYR A 165 1.23 15.14 -0.39
CA TYR A 165 -0.03 15.83 -0.68
C TYR A 165 0.26 17.22 -1.26
N LEU A 166 -0.16 17.45 -2.50
CA LEU A 166 0.17 18.66 -3.25
C LEU A 166 -0.71 19.86 -2.92
N GLY A 167 -1.71 19.68 -2.05
CA GLY A 167 -2.68 20.69 -1.67
C GLY A 167 -3.79 20.86 -2.70
N VAL A 168 -4.36 22.06 -2.72
CA VAL A 168 -5.38 22.47 -3.69
C VAL A 168 -4.69 22.93 -4.98
N LEU A 169 -5.15 22.41 -6.11
CA LEU A 169 -4.66 22.69 -7.45
C LEU A 169 -5.77 23.41 -8.23
N GLU A 170 -5.61 24.72 -8.39
CA GLU A 170 -6.56 25.57 -9.11
C GLU A 170 -6.28 25.56 -10.61
N LEU A 171 -7.26 25.15 -11.41
CA LEU A 171 -7.19 25.16 -12.86
C LEU A 171 -7.43 26.57 -13.42
N ALA A 172 -6.64 26.95 -14.42
CA ALA A 172 -6.77 28.18 -15.21
C ALA A 172 -6.36 27.98 -16.68
#